data_AF-A0A417UYZ4-F1
#
_entry.id   AF-A0A417UYZ4-F1
#
_cell.length_a   1.000
_cell.length_b   1.000
_cell.length_c   1.000
_cell.angle_alpha   90.00
_cell.angle_beta   90.00
_cell.angle_gamma   90.00
#
_symmetry.space_group_name_H-M   'P 1'
#
loop_
_entity.id
_entity.type
_entity.pdbx_description
1 polymer ?
#
loop_
_entity_poly.entity_id
_entity_poly.type
_entity_poly.pdbx_seq_one_letter_code
_entity_poly.pdbx_strand_id
1 'polypeptide(L)'
;MLKVPERFQSLVSDYKMNLIEVRNSEYLKFQNSDVSTVFDISRFIYDKRYDKINDMYKEQLIPSELGLVIGAITESQKLIDDAIKLEKEGGQMNMCKALEELEEKGRIEGRREGEIKGEIKNKILLIQKKSLRGDSMEKIIDDLMESIEFVQPIYEMIKQNPELSVDEIYRIISK
;
A
#
# COMPACT_ATOMS: atom_id res chain seq x y z
N MET A 1 4.25 27.88 -24.85
CA MET A 1 5.52 27.12 -24.78
C MET A 1 6.15 27.42 -23.44
N LEU A 2 6.61 26.42 -22.70
CA LEU A 2 7.34 26.64 -21.45
C LEU A 2 8.58 27.50 -21.76
N LYS A 3 8.73 28.63 -21.06
CA LYS A 3 9.95 29.44 -21.17
C LYS A 3 11.02 28.80 -20.31
N VAL A 4 11.84 27.93 -20.90
CA VAL A 4 12.93 27.23 -20.21
C VAL A 4 14.12 28.18 -20.06
N PRO A 5 14.62 28.43 -18.82
CA PRO A 5 15.83 29.22 -18.61
C PRO A 5 17.05 28.65 -19.34
N GLU A 6 17.96 29.50 -19.84
CA GLU A 6 19.13 29.09 -20.63
C GLU A 6 19.96 27.98 -19.98
N ARG A 7 20.19 28.07 -18.67
CA ARG A 7 20.94 27.06 -17.90
C ARG A 7 20.36 25.64 -17.93
N PHE A 8 19.10 25.49 -18.32
CA PHE A 8 18.41 24.20 -18.41
C PHE A 8 18.13 23.77 -19.86
N GLN A 9 18.46 24.58 -20.86
CA GLN A 9 18.18 24.25 -22.27
C GLN A 9 18.88 22.98 -22.74
N SER A 10 20.09 22.69 -22.26
CA SER A 10 20.81 21.46 -22.60
C SER A 10 20.24 20.20 -21.93
N LEU A 11 19.40 20.36 -20.91
CA LEU A 11 18.79 19.26 -20.16
C LEU A 11 17.38 18.91 -20.65
N VAL A 12 16.76 19.79 -21.43
CA VAL A 12 15.38 19.65 -21.87
C VAL A 12 15.36 19.50 -23.38
N SER A 13 14.65 18.50 -23.88
CA SER A 13 14.49 18.30 -25.31
C SER A 13 13.82 19.50 -25.99
N ASP A 14 14.21 19.79 -27.22
CA ASP A 14 13.78 20.94 -28.01
C ASP A 14 12.45 20.71 -28.76
N TYR A 15 11.84 19.52 -28.63
CA TYR A 15 10.50 19.25 -29.16
C TYR A 15 9.39 19.83 -28.26
N LYS A 16 8.23 20.10 -28.89
CA LYS A 16 7.06 20.64 -28.19
C LYS A 16 6.51 19.63 -27.18
N MET A 17 6.55 19.98 -25.90
CA MET A 17 5.92 19.21 -24.82
C MET A 17 4.57 19.82 -24.42
N ASN A 18 3.59 18.97 -24.13
CA ASN A 18 2.36 19.35 -23.44
C ASN A 18 2.46 18.86 -22.01
N LEU A 19 2.56 19.79 -21.06
CA LEU A 19 2.54 19.48 -19.63
C LEU A 19 1.13 19.78 -19.10
N ILE A 20 0.51 18.78 -18.47
CA ILE A 20 -0.81 18.90 -17.88
C ILE A 20 -0.73 18.39 -16.45
N GLU A 21 -1.25 19.17 -15.52
CA GLU A 21 -1.35 18.77 -14.11
C GLU A 21 -2.65 18.00 -13.89
N VAL A 22 -2.54 16.70 -13.58
CA VAL A 22 -3.72 15.82 -13.39
C VAL A 22 -4.59 16.30 -12.22
N ARG A 23 -3.99 16.74 -11.10
CA ARG A 23 -4.74 17.19 -9.91
C ARG A 23 -5.55 18.46 -10.16
N ASN A 24 -5.05 19.33 -11.04
CA ASN A 24 -5.69 20.58 -11.41
C ASN A 24 -6.32 20.50 -12.80
N SER A 25 -6.97 19.37 -13.11
CA SER A 25 -7.53 19.10 -14.44
C SER A 25 -9.03 19.34 -14.58
N GLU A 26 -9.73 19.73 -13.51
CA GLU A 26 -11.21 19.84 -13.49
C GLU A 26 -11.76 20.83 -14.52
N TYR A 27 -11.02 21.88 -14.84
CA TYR A 27 -11.41 22.87 -15.85
C TYR A 27 -11.05 22.45 -17.28
N LEU A 28 -10.30 21.35 -17.47
CA LEU A 28 -9.88 20.88 -18.79
C LEU A 28 -11.03 20.12 -19.45
N LYS A 29 -11.46 20.61 -20.62
CA LYS A 29 -12.51 19.97 -21.42
C LYS A 29 -11.87 19.16 -22.53
N PHE A 30 -11.73 17.86 -22.32
CA PHE A 30 -11.26 16.93 -23.34
C PHE A 30 -12.40 16.56 -24.29
N GLN A 31 -12.16 16.62 -25.60
CA GLN A 31 -13.12 16.15 -26.59
C GLN A 31 -13.20 14.62 -26.63
N ASN A 32 -12.09 13.95 -26.30
CA ASN A 32 -12.01 12.50 -26.24
C ASN A 32 -12.46 12.03 -24.84
N SER A 33 -13.49 11.18 -24.80
CA SER A 33 -14.07 10.64 -23.57
C SER A 33 -13.13 9.75 -22.78
N ASP A 34 -12.24 9.02 -23.46
CA ASP A 34 -11.25 8.14 -22.83
C ASP A 34 -10.22 8.97 -22.06
N VAL A 35 -9.75 10.06 -22.67
CA VAL A 35 -8.86 11.02 -22.00
C VAL A 35 -9.58 11.67 -20.81
N SER A 36 -10.85 12.07 -20.95
CA SER A 36 -11.62 12.60 -19.82
C SER A 36 -11.71 11.57 -18.69
N THR A 37 -12.03 10.31 -19.02
CA THR A 37 -12.18 9.21 -18.06
C THR A 37 -10.88 8.97 -17.28
N VAL A 38 -9.73 8.92 -17.97
CA VAL A 38 -8.42 8.77 -17.32
C VAL A 38 -8.16 9.93 -16.37
N PHE A 39 -8.33 11.17 -16.82
CA PHE A 39 -8.06 12.34 -15.99
C PHE A 39 -8.99 12.46 -14.79
N ASP A 40 -10.29 12.22 -14.98
CA ASP A 40 -11.29 12.29 -13.92
C ASP A 40 -11.05 11.23 -12.84
N ILE A 41 -10.89 9.97 -13.23
CA ILE A 41 -10.66 8.88 -12.27
C ILE A 41 -9.32 9.05 -11.56
N SER A 42 -8.24 9.36 -12.29
CA SER A 42 -6.92 9.59 -11.65
C SER A 42 -6.97 10.78 -10.68
N ARG A 43 -7.62 11.89 -11.04
CA ARG A 43 -7.81 13.03 -10.13
C ARG A 43 -8.59 12.62 -8.88
N PHE A 44 -9.71 11.91 -9.04
CA PHE A 44 -10.51 11.47 -7.90
C PHE A 44 -9.76 10.50 -6.98
N ILE A 45 -8.90 9.62 -7.51
CA ILE A 45 -8.04 8.76 -6.68
C ILE A 45 -7.05 9.60 -5.85
N TYR A 46 -6.37 10.58 -6.46
CA TYR A 46 -5.44 11.44 -5.73
C TYR A 46 -6.11 12.30 -4.65
N ASP A 47 -7.32 12.75 -4.91
CA ASP A 47 -8.10 13.57 -3.99
C ASP A 47 -8.93 12.73 -3.00
N LYS A 48 -8.81 11.40 -3.07
CA LYS A 48 -9.56 10.44 -2.24
C LYS A 48 -11.08 10.61 -2.34
N ARG A 49 -11.56 11.03 -3.51
CA ARG A 49 -12.98 11.23 -3.86
C ARG A 49 -13.57 9.99 -4.52
N TYR A 50 -13.46 8.84 -3.85
CA TYR A 50 -14.00 7.56 -4.36
C TYR A 50 -15.52 7.59 -4.50
N ASP A 51 -16.20 8.44 -3.71
CA ASP A 51 -17.63 8.76 -3.87
C ASP A 51 -17.95 9.20 -5.30
N LYS A 52 -17.11 10.07 -5.88
CA LYS A 52 -17.31 10.59 -7.24
C LYS A 52 -17.06 9.54 -8.32
N ILE A 53 -16.11 8.65 -8.10
CA ILE A 53 -15.86 7.54 -9.01
C ILE A 53 -17.08 6.63 -9.06
N ASN A 54 -17.62 6.29 -7.89
CA ASN A 54 -18.84 5.50 -7.79
C ASN A 54 -20.03 6.22 -8.41
N ASP A 55 -20.29 7.49 -8.07
CA ASP A 55 -21.45 8.22 -8.61
C ASP A 55 -21.44 8.32 -10.14
N MET A 56 -20.25 8.50 -10.74
CA MET A 56 -20.11 8.78 -12.18
C MET A 56 -19.85 7.54 -13.04
N TYR A 57 -19.14 6.54 -12.51
CA TYR A 57 -18.59 5.42 -13.30
C TYR A 57 -19.05 4.04 -12.82
N LYS A 58 -19.99 3.92 -11.87
CA LYS A 58 -20.44 2.63 -11.29
C LYS A 58 -20.73 1.54 -12.32
N GLU A 59 -21.55 1.86 -13.31
CA GLU A 59 -22.01 0.90 -14.32
C GLU A 59 -21.15 0.94 -15.60
N GLN A 60 -20.12 1.80 -15.63
CA GLN A 60 -19.29 1.97 -16.82
C GLN A 60 -18.22 0.89 -16.89
N LEU A 61 -18.15 0.22 -18.05
CA LEU A 61 -17.03 -0.63 -18.43
C LEU A 61 -15.99 0.22 -19.15
N ILE A 62 -14.78 0.24 -18.60
CA ILE A 62 -13.66 1.03 -19.08
C ILE A 62 -12.68 0.09 -19.78
N PRO A 63 -12.16 0.44 -20.97
CA PRO A 63 -11.13 -0.38 -21.62
C PRO A 63 -9.94 -0.63 -20.70
N SER A 64 -9.40 -1.85 -20.72
CA SER A 64 -8.26 -2.24 -19.89
C SER A 64 -7.03 -1.38 -20.14
N GLU A 65 -6.84 -0.84 -21.36
CA GLU A 65 -5.73 0.07 -21.63
C GLU A 65 -5.87 1.38 -20.83
N LEU A 66 -7.09 1.89 -20.65
CA LEU A 66 -7.31 3.06 -19.79
C LEU A 66 -7.12 2.70 -18.32
N GLY A 67 -7.57 1.51 -17.91
CA GLY A 67 -7.31 0.96 -16.57
C GLY A 67 -5.81 0.90 -16.26
N LEU A 68 -4.99 0.47 -17.22
CA LEU A 68 -3.53 0.42 -17.11
C LEU A 68 -2.94 1.83 -16.94
N VAL A 69 -3.38 2.79 -17.75
CA VAL A 69 -2.92 4.19 -17.63
C VAL A 69 -3.32 4.79 -16.28
N ILE A 70 -4.55 4.58 -15.82
CA ILE A 70 -5.03 5.05 -14.52
C ILE A 70 -4.19 4.42 -13.39
N GLY A 71 -3.95 3.11 -13.45
CA GLY A 71 -3.11 2.39 -12.49
C GLY A 71 -1.69 2.92 -12.46
N ALA A 72 -1.08 3.18 -13.62
CA ALA A 72 0.26 3.75 -13.73
C ALA A 72 0.34 5.18 -13.18
N ILE A 73 -0.62 6.05 -13.52
CA ILE A 73 -0.67 7.42 -12.99
C ILE A 73 -0.82 7.39 -11.48
N THR A 74 -1.72 6.56 -10.95
CA THR A 74 -2.03 6.52 -9.52
C THR A 74 -1.09 5.63 -8.70
N GLU A 75 -0.06 5.08 -9.33
CA GLU A 75 0.92 4.16 -8.72
C GLU A 75 0.26 2.95 -8.04
N SER A 76 -0.87 2.50 -8.59
CA SER A 76 -1.61 1.36 -8.06
C SER A 76 -1.25 0.09 -8.82
N GLN A 77 -0.32 -0.69 -8.26
CA GLN A 77 0.11 -1.97 -8.84
C GLN A 77 -1.07 -2.93 -9.02
N LYS A 78 -2.04 -2.92 -8.10
CA LYS A 78 -3.22 -3.78 -8.23
C LYS A 78 -4.09 -3.37 -9.42
N LEU A 79 -4.30 -2.07 -9.67
CA LEU A 79 -5.05 -1.64 -10.85
C LEU A 79 -4.32 -2.00 -12.15
N ILE A 80 -2.98 -1.92 -12.16
CA ILE A 80 -2.15 -2.36 -13.28
C ILE A 80 -2.33 -3.87 -13.52
N ASP A 81 -2.21 -4.68 -12.48
CA ASP A 81 -2.32 -6.15 -12.56
C ASP A 81 -3.73 -6.57 -13.03
N ASP A 82 -4.76 -5.94 -12.47
CA ASP A 82 -6.16 -6.20 -12.83
C ASP A 82 -6.43 -5.81 -14.30
N ALA A 83 -5.88 -4.68 -14.78
CA ALA A 83 -5.98 -4.27 -16.17
C ALA A 83 -5.31 -5.26 -17.13
N ILE A 84 -4.07 -5.67 -16.84
CA ILE A 84 -3.31 -6.65 -17.66
C ILE A 84 -4.03 -8.01 -17.70
N LYS A 85 -4.63 -8.43 -16.58
CA LYS A 85 -5.39 -9.67 -16.52
C LYS A 85 -6.61 -9.61 -17.45
N LEU A 86 -7.36 -8.51 -17.38
CA LEU A 86 -8.60 -8.33 -18.14
C LEU A 86 -8.39 -8.15 -19.64
N GLU A 87 -7.22 -7.65 -20.06
CA GLU A 87 -6.83 -7.59 -21.48
C GLU A 87 -6.96 -8.97 -22.17
N LYS A 88 -6.70 -10.06 -21.42
CA LYS A 88 -6.83 -11.44 -21.93
C LYS A 88 -8.27 -11.98 -21.93
N GLU A 89 -9.20 -11.32 -21.24
CA GLU A 89 -10.55 -11.80 -20.95
C GLU A 89 -11.67 -10.93 -21.57
N GLY A 90 -11.32 -10.04 -22.50
CA GLY A 90 -12.28 -9.17 -23.20
C GLY A 90 -12.00 -7.68 -23.07
N GLY A 91 -10.91 -7.29 -22.38
CA GLY A 91 -10.35 -5.94 -22.43
C GLY A 91 -11.18 -4.87 -21.75
N GLN A 92 -12.08 -5.23 -20.83
CA GLN A 92 -12.95 -4.28 -20.13
C GLN A 92 -12.89 -4.46 -18.62
N MET A 93 -12.85 -3.34 -17.90
CA MET A 93 -12.70 -3.23 -16.46
C MET A 93 -13.85 -2.40 -15.87
N ASN A 94 -14.45 -2.87 -14.78
CA ASN A 94 -15.30 -2.02 -13.94
C ASN A 94 -14.42 -1.40 -12.85
N MET A 95 -14.21 -0.07 -12.90
CA MET A 95 -13.31 0.63 -11.97
C MET A 95 -13.80 0.57 -10.53
N CYS A 96 -15.10 0.69 -10.29
CA CYS A 96 -15.64 0.68 -8.93
C CYS A 96 -15.42 -0.68 -8.27
N LYS A 97 -15.70 -1.76 -9.01
CA LYS A 97 -15.40 -3.13 -8.57
C LYS A 97 -13.90 -3.32 -8.30
N ALA A 98 -13.03 -2.81 -9.17
CA ALA A 98 -11.59 -2.91 -8.97
C ALA A 98 -11.11 -2.20 -7.69
N LEU A 99 -11.69 -1.02 -7.39
CA LEU A 99 -11.40 -0.28 -6.17
C LEU A 99 -11.96 -0.98 -4.91
N GLU A 100 -13.15 -1.56 -4.98
CA GLU A 100 -13.74 -2.37 -3.89
C GLU A 100 -12.87 -3.60 -3.58
N GLU A 101 -12.40 -4.32 -4.61
CA GLU A 101 -11.49 -5.45 -4.44
C GLU A 101 -10.13 -5.03 -3.87
N LEU A 102 -9.65 -3.84 -4.23
CA LEU A 102 -8.43 -3.26 -3.66
C LEU A 102 -8.62 -2.94 -2.17
N GLU A 103 -9.75 -2.36 -1.79
CA GLU A 103 -10.10 -2.07 -0.39
C GLU A 103 -10.19 -3.36 0.45
N GLU A 104 -10.92 -4.36 -0.04
CA GLU A 104 -11.09 -5.63 0.68
C GLU A 104 -9.76 -6.38 0.83
N LYS A 105 -8.89 -6.35 -0.19
CA LYS A 105 -7.54 -6.92 -0.08
C LYS A 105 -6.75 -6.22 1.02
N GLY A 106 -6.77 -4.89 1.06
CA GLY A 106 -6.11 -4.11 2.12
C GLY A 106 -6.67 -4.44 3.52
N ARG A 107 -7.98 -4.65 3.63
CA ARG A 107 -8.63 -5.07 4.89
C ARG A 107 -8.17 -6.46 5.34
N ILE A 108 -8.07 -7.41 4.42
CA ILE A 108 -7.61 -8.78 4.71
C ILE A 108 -6.14 -8.78 5.12
N GLU A 109 -5.29 -8.07 4.38
CA GLU A 109 -3.86 -7.95 4.68
C GLU A 109 -3.64 -7.28 6.04
N GLY A 110 -4.33 -6.16 6.31
CA GLY A 110 -4.25 -5.48 7.59
C GLY A 110 -4.75 -6.34 8.77
N ARG A 111 -5.79 -7.15 8.56
CA ARG A 111 -6.25 -8.11 9.58
C ARG A 111 -5.19 -9.17 9.85
N ARG A 112 -4.62 -9.76 8.81
CA ARG A 112 -3.59 -10.79 8.93
C ARG A 112 -2.33 -10.26 9.62
N GLU A 113 -1.87 -9.08 9.24
CA GLU A 113 -0.74 -8.41 9.89
C GLU A 113 -1.06 -8.14 11.37
N GLY A 114 -2.28 -7.72 11.67
CA GLY A 114 -2.76 -7.52 13.04
C GLY A 114 -2.75 -8.80 13.87
N GLU A 115 -3.22 -9.92 13.31
CA GLU A 115 -3.22 -11.24 13.95
C GLU A 115 -1.78 -11.71 14.25
N ILE A 116 -0.88 -11.67 13.26
CA ILE A 116 0.54 -12.04 13.43
C ILE A 116 1.22 -11.16 14.48
N LYS A 117 1.02 -9.84 14.41
CA LYS A 117 1.57 -8.89 15.38
C LYS A 117 1.04 -9.17 16.79
N GLY A 118 -0.25 -9.49 16.93
CA GLY A 118 -0.87 -9.85 18.18
C GLY A 118 -0.26 -11.11 18.79
N GLU A 119 -0.08 -12.16 17.99
CA GLU A 119 0.56 -13.41 18.41
C GLU A 119 1.99 -13.19 18.91
N ILE A 120 2.82 -12.48 18.13
CA ILE A 120 4.21 -12.19 18.51
C ILE A 120 4.27 -11.38 19.81
N LYS A 121 3.46 -10.33 19.94
CA LYS A 121 3.40 -9.53 21.17
C LYS A 121 2.96 -10.35 22.38
N ASN A 122 2.01 -11.27 22.21
CA ASN A 122 1.60 -12.16 23.29
C ASN A 122 2.75 -13.08 23.71
N LYS A 123 3.51 -13.63 22.76
CA LYS A 123 4.70 -14.44 23.07
C LYS A 123 5.76 -13.62 23.81
N ILE A 124 6.06 -12.40 23.36
CA ILE A 124 6.99 -11.48 24.07
C ILE A 124 6.52 -11.24 25.50
N LEU A 125 5.22 -10.95 25.70
CA LEU A 125 4.64 -10.73 27.02
C LEU A 125 4.85 -11.94 27.95
N LEU A 126 4.68 -13.16 27.43
CA LEU A 126 4.89 -14.39 28.19
C LEU A 126 6.36 -14.60 28.55
N ILE A 127 7.28 -14.39 27.60
CA ILE A 127 8.73 -14.45 27.83
C ILE A 127 9.14 -13.44 28.90
N GLN A 128 8.61 -12.20 28.83
CA GLN A 128 8.87 -11.16 29.80
C GLN A 128 8.42 -11.54 31.20
N LYS A 129 7.16 -11.96 31.35
CA LYS A 129 6.63 -12.39 32.66
C LYS A 129 7.44 -13.55 33.25
N LYS A 130 7.80 -14.56 32.45
CA LYS A 130 8.57 -15.72 32.90
C LYS A 130 10.01 -15.34 33.25
N SER A 131 10.67 -14.51 32.44
CA SER A 131 12.04 -14.02 32.70
C SER A 131 12.13 -13.17 33.96
N LEU A 132 11.17 -12.26 34.18
CA LEU A 132 11.09 -11.43 35.39
C LEU A 132 10.79 -12.26 36.65
N ARG A 133 10.10 -13.39 36.51
CA ARG A 133 9.90 -14.37 37.58
C ARG A 133 11.15 -15.21 37.88
N GLY A 134 12.17 -15.15 37.01
CA GLY A 134 13.42 -15.88 37.17
C GLY A 134 13.44 -17.26 36.52
N ASP A 135 12.50 -17.59 35.63
CA ASP A 135 12.57 -18.83 34.84
C ASP A 135 13.80 -18.79 33.91
N SER A 136 14.47 -19.94 33.73
CA SER A 136 15.62 -20.06 32.81
C SER A 136 15.17 -19.99 31.35
N MET A 137 16.10 -19.65 30.46
CA MET A 137 15.82 -19.57 29.02
C MET A 137 15.35 -20.91 28.47
N GLU A 138 15.99 -22.02 28.87
CA GLU A 138 15.65 -23.38 28.43
C GLU A 138 14.22 -23.75 28.84
N LYS A 139 13.82 -23.40 30.06
CA LYS A 139 12.46 -23.63 30.55
C LYS A 139 11.44 -22.79 29.77
N ILE A 140 11.76 -21.55 29.41
CA ILE A 140 10.85 -20.69 28.64
C ILE A 140 10.68 -21.22 27.21
N ILE A 141 11.76 -21.68 26.58
CA ILE A 141 11.74 -22.33 25.26
C ILE A 141 10.80 -23.54 25.30
N ASP A 142 10.96 -24.42 26.29
CA ASP A 142 10.13 -25.62 26.46
C ASP A 142 8.65 -25.27 26.75
N ASP A 143 8.40 -24.39 27.74
CA ASP A 143 7.05 -23.98 28.16
C ASP A 143 6.25 -23.31 27.03
N LEU A 144 6.92 -22.59 26.13
CA LEU A 144 6.27 -21.89 25.02
C LEU A 144 6.32 -22.68 23.71
N MET A 145 7.06 -23.79 23.67
CA MET A 145 7.33 -24.56 22.46
C MET A 145 7.86 -23.69 21.31
N GLU A 146 8.69 -22.70 21.66
CA GLU A 146 9.28 -21.75 20.70
C GLU A 146 10.74 -22.10 20.42
N SER A 147 11.28 -21.59 19.32
CA SER A 147 12.68 -21.82 18.97
C SER A 147 13.63 -20.96 19.81
N ILE A 148 14.87 -21.44 19.99
CA ILE A 148 15.92 -20.68 20.67
C ILE A 148 16.19 -19.34 19.96
N GLU A 149 16.15 -19.33 18.62
CA GLU A 149 16.36 -18.15 17.79
C GLU A 149 15.32 -17.06 18.06
N PHE A 150 14.09 -17.43 18.43
CA PHE A 150 13.04 -16.49 18.80
C PHE A 150 13.17 -16.04 20.25
N VAL A 151 13.34 -16.97 21.19
CA VAL A 151 13.31 -16.67 22.64
C VAL A 151 14.57 -15.95 23.12
N GLN A 152 15.75 -16.40 22.67
CA GLN A 152 17.04 -15.89 23.13
C GLN A 152 17.18 -14.36 23.03
N PRO A 153 16.98 -13.73 21.85
CA PRO A 153 17.16 -12.28 21.72
C PRO A 153 16.20 -11.49 22.62
N ILE A 154 14.97 -11.97 22.78
CA ILE A 154 13.96 -11.35 23.67
C ILE A 154 14.40 -11.47 25.13
N TYR A 155 14.82 -12.67 25.55
CA TYR A 155 15.21 -12.95 26.93
C TYR A 155 16.44 -12.13 27.36
N GLU A 156 17.47 -12.08 26.51
CA GLU A 156 18.69 -11.29 26.77
C GLU A 156 18.39 -9.80 26.87
N MET A 157 17.53 -9.28 25.99
CA MET A 157 17.12 -7.88 25.98
C MET A 157 16.38 -7.50 27.27
N ILE A 158 15.51 -8.37 27.77
CA ILE A 158 14.77 -8.18 29.03
C ILE A 158 15.71 -8.24 30.23
N LYS A 159 16.72 -9.11 30.22
CA LYS A 159 17.73 -9.17 31.29
C LYS A 159 18.58 -7.91 31.35
N GLN A 160 18.92 -7.33 30.20
CA GLN A 160 19.68 -6.09 30.13
C GLN A 160 18.83 -4.87 30.45
N ASN A 161 17.55 -4.88 30.08
CA ASN A 161 16.63 -3.74 30.23
C ASN A 161 15.23 -4.22 30.70
N PRO A 162 15.05 -4.48 32.02
CA PRO A 162 13.80 -5.03 32.54
C PRO A 162 12.55 -4.15 32.34
N GLU A 163 12.74 -2.84 32.19
CA GLU A 163 11.68 -1.84 32.05
C GLU A 163 11.09 -1.72 30.64
N LEU A 164 11.67 -2.40 29.64
CA LEU A 164 11.17 -2.33 28.26
C LEU A 164 9.74 -2.86 28.16
N SER A 165 8.87 -2.11 27.50
CA SER A 165 7.53 -2.58 27.17
C SER A 165 7.55 -3.63 26.05
N VAL A 166 6.50 -4.45 25.99
CA VAL A 166 6.27 -5.40 24.88
C VAL A 166 6.32 -4.71 23.52
N ASP A 167 5.81 -3.48 23.42
CA ASP A 167 5.80 -2.71 22.19
C ASP A 167 7.20 -2.27 21.75
N GLU A 168 8.06 -1.90 22.69
CA GLU A 168 9.45 -1.54 22.41
C GLU A 168 10.26 -2.76 21.97
N ILE A 169 10.12 -3.88 22.69
CA ILE A 169 10.79 -5.15 22.33
C ILE A 169 10.34 -5.59 20.94
N TYR A 170 9.03 -5.56 20.65
CA TYR A 170 8.50 -5.91 19.33
C TYR A 170 9.11 -5.03 18.22
N ARG A 171 9.22 -3.71 18.43
CA ARG A 171 9.83 -2.79 17.45
C ARG A 171 11.31 -3.06 17.22
N ILE A 172 12.03 -3.58 18.21
CA ILE A 172 13.46 -3.89 18.10
C ILE A 172 13.66 -5.18 17.30
N ILE A 173 12.88 -6.23 17.57
CA ILE A 173 13.04 -7.53 16.90
C ILE A 173 12.41 -7.59 15.50
N SER A 174 11.55 -6.63 15.17
CA SER A 174 10.87 -6.54 13.86
C SER A 174 11.61 -5.64 12.86
N LYS A 175 12.82 -5.16 13.21
CA LYS A 175 13.72 -4.40 12.33
C LYS A 175 14.82 -5.31 11.81
#